data_AF-F4QRW1-F1
#
_entry.id   AF-F4QRW1-F1
#
_cell.length_a   1.000
_cell.length_b   1.000
_cell.length_c   1.000
_cell.angle_alpha   90.00
_cell.angle_beta   90.00
_cell.angle_gamma   90.00
#
_symmetry.space_group_name_H-M   'P 1'
#
loop_
_entity.id
_entity.type
_entity.pdbx_description
1 polymer ?
#
loop_
_entity_poly.entity_id
_entity_poly.type
_entity_poly.pdbx_seq_one_letter_code
_entity_poly.pdbx_strand_id
1 'polypeptide(L)'
;MAVELFEDNGSESGMSLNDLVRRSEARFSDETARLFRDRLLAGGYVERKEYDLPLFETGRVRCYDVRDGFPAITRADVPQGVTRVRYILDLNVAQTFLVPKIPIWGSGT
;
A
#
# COMPACT_ATOMS: atom_id res chain seq x y z
N MET A 1 -12.44 1.64 -12.91
CA MET A 1 -11.39 1.82 -11.89
C MET A 1 -10.73 0.46 -11.73
N ALA A 2 -9.48 0.30 -12.19
CA ALA A 2 -8.75 -0.96 -12.04
C ALA A 2 -7.92 -0.87 -10.75
N VAL A 3 -8.04 -1.86 -9.88
CA VAL A 3 -7.22 -2.00 -8.68
C VAL A 3 -6.20 -3.09 -9.00
N GLU A 4 -4.91 -2.72 -9.03
CA GLU A 4 -3.83 -3.70 -9.16
C GLU A 4 -3.59 -4.34 -7.79
N LEU A 5 -3.58 -5.68 -7.79
CA LEU A 5 -3.28 -6.49 -6.62
C LEU A 5 -1.85 -6.99 -6.73
N PHE A 6 -1.07 -6.80 -5.67
CA PHE A 6 0.28 -7.35 -5.57
C PHE A 6 0.26 -8.48 -4.53
N GLU A 7 0.78 -9.64 -4.90
CA GLU A 7 1.04 -10.72 -3.95
C GLU A 7 2.12 -10.26 -2.97
N ASP A 8 1.82 -10.36 -1.69
CA ASP A 8 2.70 -9.95 -0.62
C ASP A 8 3.03 -11.15 0.29
N ASN A 9 4.32 -11.45 0.38
CA ASN A 9 4.87 -12.51 1.24
C ASN A 9 5.55 -11.94 2.50
N GLY A 10 5.39 -10.65 2.84
CA GLY A 10 6.11 -10.09 3.99
C GLY A 10 5.84 -8.65 4.44
N SER A 11 4.80 -7.95 3.98
CA SER A 11 4.39 -6.67 4.61
C SER A 11 3.39 -6.90 5.74
N GLU A 12 3.40 -6.02 6.75
CA GLU A 12 2.42 -6.01 7.85
C GLU A 12 1.00 -5.58 7.39
N SER A 13 0.78 -5.32 6.09
CA SER A 13 -0.45 -4.70 5.56
C SER A 13 -1.24 -5.52 4.54
N GLY A 14 -0.74 -6.69 4.15
CA GLY A 14 -1.44 -7.59 3.24
C GLY A 14 -2.75 -8.13 3.83
N MET A 15 -3.76 -8.36 2.98
CA MET A 15 -5.03 -8.97 3.35
C MET A 15 -5.29 -10.23 2.52
N SER A 16 -5.67 -11.31 3.17
CA SER A 16 -6.12 -12.52 2.48
C SER A 16 -7.55 -12.35 1.94
N LEU A 17 -8.01 -13.31 1.14
CA LEU A 17 -9.39 -13.32 0.67
C LEU A 17 -10.37 -13.46 1.85
N ASN A 18 -10.06 -14.33 2.83
CA ASN A 18 -10.87 -14.49 4.03
C ASN A 18 -10.91 -13.19 4.85
N ASP A 19 -9.79 -12.48 4.98
CA ASP A 19 -9.74 -11.19 5.69
C ASP A 19 -10.60 -10.14 5.00
N LEU A 20 -10.56 -10.09 3.66
CA LEU A 20 -11.37 -9.16 2.88
C LEU A 20 -12.88 -9.43 3.07
N VAL A 21 -13.28 -10.71 3.11
CA VAL A 21 -14.66 -11.12 3.35
C VAL A 21 -15.11 -10.70 4.75
N ARG A 22 -14.37 -11.07 5.80
CA ARG A 22 -14.67 -10.71 7.19
C ARG A 22 -14.73 -9.19 7.41
N ARG A 23 -13.77 -8.47 6.82
CA ARG A 23 -13.70 -7.00 6.87
C ARG A 23 -14.87 -6.32 6.15
N SER A 24 -15.42 -6.96 5.12
CA SER A 24 -16.60 -6.46 4.42
C SER A 24 -17.86 -6.72 5.25
N GLU A 25 -18.02 -7.93 5.79
CA GLU A 25 -19.14 -8.30 6.65
C GLU A 25 -19.25 -7.41 7.90
N ALA A 26 -18.11 -7.07 8.52
CA ALA A 26 -18.06 -6.20 9.70
C ALA A 26 -18.60 -4.78 9.45
N ARG A 27 -18.80 -4.37 8.19
CA ARG A 27 -19.38 -3.07 7.81
C ARG A 27 -20.88 -3.13 7.53
N PHE A 28 -21.46 -4.33 7.52
CA PHE A 28 -22.84 -4.56 7.10
C PHE A 28 -23.75 -4.77 8.31
N SER A 29 -25.04 -4.47 8.13
CA SER A 29 -26.08 -4.97 9.04
C SER A 29 -26.24 -6.48 8.88
N ASP A 30 -26.82 -7.17 9.87
CA ASP A 30 -27.01 -8.63 9.85
C ASP A 30 -27.73 -9.13 8.59
N GLU A 31 -28.76 -8.40 8.15
CA GLU A 31 -29.51 -8.70 6.92
C GLU A 31 -28.62 -8.57 5.67
N THR A 32 -27.84 -7.50 5.58
CA THR A 32 -26.93 -7.24 4.46
C THR A 32 -25.80 -8.26 4.44
N ALA A 33 -25.26 -8.63 5.60
CA ALA A 33 -24.23 -9.65 5.73
C ALA A 33 -24.73 -11.03 5.27
N ARG A 34 -25.99 -11.38 5.58
CA ARG A 34 -26.60 -12.62 5.09
C ARG A 34 -26.72 -12.63 3.57
N LEU A 35 -27.24 -11.56 2.97
CA LEU A 35 -27.32 -11.43 1.52
C LEU A 35 -25.92 -11.52 0.87
N PHE A 36 -24.93 -10.89 1.49
CA PHE A 36 -23.54 -10.95 1.03
C PHE A 36 -23.00 -12.39 1.03
N ARG A 37 -23.21 -13.16 2.10
CA ARG A 37 -22.83 -14.59 2.16
C ARG A 37 -23.51 -15.42 1.10
N ASP A 38 -24.81 -15.22 0.87
CA ASP A 38 -25.54 -15.95 -0.17
C ASP A 38 -24.97 -15.66 -1.57
N ARG A 39 -24.53 -14.41 -1.82
CA ARG A 39 -23.86 -14.04 -3.07
C ARG A 39 -22.46 -14.62 -3.20
N LEU A 40 -21.70 -14.66 -2.11
CA LEU A 40 -20.39 -15.32 -2.09
C LEU A 40 -20.52 -16.81 -2.39
N LEU A 41 -21.48 -17.49 -1.76
CA LEU A 41 -21.79 -18.90 -2.03
C LEU A 41 -22.19 -19.13 -3.50
N ALA A 42 -23.04 -18.27 -4.06
CA ALA A 42 -23.42 -18.34 -5.48
C ALA A 42 -22.21 -18.12 -6.41
N GLY A 43 -21.22 -17.33 -5.97
CA GLY A 43 -19.93 -17.13 -6.65
C GLY A 43 -18.92 -18.26 -6.41
N GLY A 44 -19.26 -19.30 -5.65
CA GLY A 44 -18.39 -20.43 -5.35
C GLY A 44 -17.41 -20.21 -4.20
N TYR A 45 -17.49 -19.07 -3.50
CA TYR A 45 -16.70 -18.85 -2.30
C TYR A 45 -17.28 -19.63 -1.13
N VAL A 46 -16.42 -20.42 -0.49
CA VAL A 46 -16.65 -21.06 0.82
C VAL A 46 -15.40 -20.77 1.64
N GLU A 47 -15.54 -20.36 2.90
CA GLU A 47 -14.37 -20.09 3.74
C GLU A 47 -13.53 -21.36 3.90
N ARG A 48 -12.26 -21.28 3.48
CA ARG A 48 -11.30 -22.37 3.54
C ARG A 48 -9.93 -21.83 3.96
N LYS A 49 -9.13 -22.66 4.65
CA LYS A 49 -7.81 -22.25 5.17
C LYS A 49 -6.82 -21.89 4.07
N GLU A 50 -6.98 -22.50 2.90
CA GLU A 50 -6.16 -22.23 1.72
C GLU A 50 -6.35 -20.80 1.20
N TYR A 51 -7.36 -20.08 1.67
CA TYR A 51 -7.64 -18.68 1.29
C TYR A 51 -7.13 -17.66 2.30
N ASP A 52 -6.50 -18.10 3.39
CA ASP A 52 -5.77 -17.22 4.30
C ASP A 52 -4.42 -16.76 3.69
N LEU A 53 -3.99 -17.38 2.58
CA LEU A 53 -2.83 -17.00 1.77
C LEU A 53 -3.15 -17.20 0.27
N PRO A 54 -2.50 -16.47 -0.66
CA PRO A 54 -1.55 -15.39 -0.43
C PRO A 54 -2.23 -14.12 0.11
N LEU A 55 -1.43 -13.21 0.66
CA LEU A 55 -1.90 -11.88 1.04
C LEU A 55 -1.83 -10.94 -0.17
N PHE A 56 -2.80 -10.04 -0.26
CA PHE A 56 -2.88 -9.04 -1.31
C PHE A 56 -2.79 -7.64 -0.72
N GLU A 57 -2.02 -6.78 -1.37
CA GLU A 57 -1.95 -5.35 -1.07
C GLU A 57 -2.54 -4.53 -2.22
N THR A 58 -3.29 -3.49 -1.90
CA THR A 58 -3.81 -2.52 -2.87
C THR A 58 -2.92 -1.28 -2.89
N GLY A 59 -2.25 -1.03 -4.02
CA GLY A 59 -1.44 0.18 -4.21
C GLY A 59 -0.22 0.24 -3.28
N ARG A 60 0.93 -0.24 -3.77
CA ARG A 60 2.18 -0.21 -3.03
C ARG A 60 2.65 1.22 -2.75
N VAL A 61 2.47 1.71 -1.54
CA VAL A 61 3.06 2.99 -1.11
C VAL A 61 4.51 2.74 -0.74
N ARG A 62 5.45 3.19 -1.59
CA ARG A 62 6.88 3.15 -1.30
C ARG A 62 7.31 4.49 -0.71
N CYS A 63 7.88 4.45 0.49
CA CYS A 63 8.43 5.62 1.16
C CYS A 63 9.94 5.62 1.00
N TYR A 64 10.53 6.75 0.62
CA TYR A 64 11.97 6.91 0.49
C TYR A 64 12.47 8.02 1.39
N ASP A 65 13.54 7.76 2.13
CA ASP A 65 14.20 8.77 2.97
C ASP A 65 15.13 9.64 2.13
N VAL A 66 14.85 10.94 2.08
CA VAL A 66 15.60 11.92 1.29
C VAL A 66 16.76 12.44 2.14
N ARG A 67 17.88 11.72 2.10
CA ARG A 67 19.13 12.01 2.81
C ARG A 67 20.30 12.11 1.84
N ASP A 68 21.50 12.36 2.37
CA ASP A 68 22.72 12.47 1.55
C ASP A 68 22.89 11.28 0.61
N GLY A 69 23.12 11.58 -0.67
CA GLY A 69 23.22 10.59 -1.75
C GLY A 69 21.89 10.20 -2.39
N PHE A 70 20.74 10.62 -1.86
CA PHE A 70 19.46 10.44 -2.54
C PHE A 70 19.44 11.32 -3.82
N PRO A 71 18.98 10.79 -4.97
CA PRO A 71 18.94 11.54 -6.24
C PRO A 71 17.82 12.60 -6.27
N ALA A 72 17.82 13.54 -5.33
CA ALA A 72 16.93 14.68 -5.28
C ALA A 72 17.69 15.98 -5.58
N ILE A 73 17.03 16.86 -6.33
CA ILE A 73 17.43 18.27 -6.43
C ILE A 73 16.76 19.00 -5.27
N THR A 74 17.55 19.47 -4.33
CA THR A 74 17.10 20.27 -3.19
C THR A 74 17.24 21.76 -3.49
N ARG A 75 16.76 22.61 -2.58
CA ARG A 75 16.92 24.06 -2.72
C ARG A 75 18.38 24.50 -2.70
N ALA A 76 19.28 23.74 -2.07
CA ALA A 76 20.71 24.04 -2.02
C ALA A 76 21.40 23.82 -3.38
N ASP A 77 20.84 22.95 -4.22
CA ASP A 77 21.43 22.57 -5.52
C ASP A 77 21.03 23.53 -6.66
N VAL A 78 20.05 24.41 -6.41
CA VAL A 78 19.47 25.28 -7.45
C VAL A 78 20.08 26.69 -7.36
N PRO A 79 20.80 27.16 -8.41
CA PRO A 79 21.37 28.50 -8.42
C PRO A 79 20.32 29.61 -8.31
N GLN A 80 20.72 30.74 -7.71
CA GLN A 80 19.87 31.91 -7.61
C GLN A 80 19.46 32.40 -9.02
N GLY A 81 18.17 32.67 -9.21
CA GLY A 81 17.61 33.10 -10.50
C GLY A 81 16.99 31.98 -11.33
N VAL A 82 17.19 30.70 -10.97
CA VAL A 82 16.46 29.58 -11.58
C VAL A 82 15.06 29.52 -10.98
N THR A 83 14.05 29.72 -11.83
CA THR A 83 12.64 29.78 -11.41
C THR A 83 11.92 28.44 -11.50
N ARG A 84 12.45 27.47 -12.29
CA ARG A 84 11.83 26.15 -12.46
C ARG A 84 12.84 25.09 -12.85
N VAL A 85 12.73 23.91 -12.21
CA VAL A 85 13.45 22.68 -12.56
C VAL A 85 12.44 21.55 -12.78
N ARG A 86 12.73 20.64 -13.71
CA ARG A 86 11.96 19.41 -13.93
C ARG A 86 12.95 18.27 -14.14
N TYR A 87 12.74 17.16 -13.43
CA TYR A 87 13.55 15.95 -13.58
C TYR A 87 12.67 14.70 -13.44
N ILE A 88 13.18 13.58 -13.94
CA ILE A 88 12.59 12.24 -13.80
C ILE A 88 13.52 11.45 -12.90
N LEU A 89 12.94 10.75 -11.92
CA LEU A 89 13.67 9.95 -10.97
C LEU A 89 13.61 8.46 -11.37
N ASP A 90 14.76 7.80 -11.45
CA ASP A 90 14.81 6.35 -11.53
C ASP A 90 14.71 5.75 -10.12
N LEU A 91 13.51 5.26 -9.80
CA LEU A 91 13.22 4.65 -8.50
C LEU A 91 13.98 3.34 -8.25
N ASN A 92 14.55 2.71 -9.29
CA ASN A 92 15.39 1.52 -9.10
C ASN A 92 16.69 1.88 -8.40
N VAL A 93 17.27 3.05 -8.70
CA VAL A 93 18.49 3.57 -8.06
C VAL A 93 18.19 4.05 -6.63
N ALA A 94 16.97 4.55 -6.40
CA ALA A 94 16.53 5.02 -5.09
C ALA A 94 16.21 3.89 -4.09
N GLN A 95 16.25 2.61 -4.48
CA GLN A 95 15.85 1.48 -3.61
C GLN A 95 16.62 1.40 -2.29
N THR A 96 17.89 1.80 -2.25
CA THR A 96 18.73 1.85 -1.04
C THR A 96 18.22 2.85 0.01
N PHE A 97 17.29 3.72 -0.38
CA PHE A 97 16.69 4.74 0.48
C PHE A 97 15.25 4.38 0.88
N LEU A 98 14.76 3.20 0.50
CA LEU A 98 13.41 2.75 0.87
C LEU A 98 13.31 2.59 2.40
N VAL A 99 12.25 3.14 2.98
CA VAL A 99 11.94 3.01 4.40
C VAL A 99 10.57 2.35 4.61
N PRO A 100 10.38 1.56 5.69
CA PRO A 100 9.14 0.80 5.90
C PRO A 100 7.90 1.68 6.13
N LYS A 101 8.09 2.90 6.63
CA LYS A 101 7.03 3.84 7.01
C LYS A 101 7.59 5.26 7.04
N ILE A 102 6.73 6.25 6.79
CA ILE A 102 7.08 7.67 6.96
C ILE A 102 7.41 7.88 8.44
N PRO A 103 8.64 8.32 8.80
CA PRO A 103 8.92 8.71 10.18
C PRO A 103 8.01 9.89 10.52
N ILE A 104 7.16 9.72 11.53
CA ILE A 104 6.32 10.79 12.08
C ILE A 104 7.24 11.89 12.62
N TRP A 105 7.35 13.00 11.90
CA TRP A 105 8.07 14.18 12.38
C TRP A 105 7.20 14.90 13.40
N GLY A 106 7.39 14.59 14.69
CA GLY A 106 6.62 15.21 15.76
C GLY A 106 6.44 14.35 17.01
N SER A 107 7.53 13.87 17.59
CA SER A 107 7.54 13.57 19.03
C SER A 107 8.76 14.25 19.63
N GLY A 108 8.69 15.57 19.67
CA GLY A 108 9.57 16.37 20.52
C GLY A 108 9.12 16.19 21.96
N THR A 109 9.99 15.58 22.77
CA THR A 109 10.18 15.94 24.18
C THR A 109 11.47 16.72 24.27
#